data_AF-A0A7S0FFE1-F1
#
_entry.id   AF-A0A7S0FFE1-F1
#
_cell.length_a   1.000
_cell.length_b   1.000
_cell.length_c   1.000
_cell.angle_alpha   90.00
_cell.angle_beta   90.00
_cell.angle_gamma   90.00
#
_symmetry.space_group_name_H-M   'P 1'
#
loop_
_entity.id
_entity.type
_entity.pdbx_description
1 polymer ?
#
loop_
_entity_poly.entity_id
_entity_poly.type
_entity_poly.pdbx_seq_one_letter_code
_entity_poly.pdbx_strand_id
1 'polypeptide(L)'
;RLIEATAASDAQARLQQLRAACEDRPAFSAGLRAVLAELHGPLYELHGTDAAGRARFQGEVAREEGEEASALAGRSLDELCDFGTLGPCSLEKGQVMEVAGLESTAGRALNGALVRLQGWDSASQRYQVTLT
;
A
#
# COMPACT_ATOMS: atom_id res chain seq x y z
N ARG A 1 -16.63 -12.71 -18.45
CA ARG A 1 -16.94 -13.32 -17.14
C ARG A 1 -17.50 -12.20 -16.28
N LEU A 2 -18.76 -12.27 -15.82
CA LEU A 2 -19.30 -11.28 -14.88
C LEU A 2 -18.66 -11.52 -13.51
N ILE A 3 -18.29 -10.44 -12.81
CA ILE A 3 -17.80 -10.50 -11.43
C ILE A 3 -18.97 -10.94 -10.55
N GLU A 4 -18.82 -12.06 -9.84
CA GLU A 4 -19.71 -12.38 -8.72
C GLU A 4 -19.31 -11.48 -7.55
N ALA A 5 -20.10 -10.44 -7.30
CA ALA A 5 -19.92 -9.58 -6.16
C ALA A 5 -20.39 -10.32 -4.90
N THR A 6 -19.46 -10.64 -4.00
CA THR A 6 -19.79 -11.16 -2.67
C THR A 6 -20.39 -10.04 -1.82
N ALA A 7 -21.51 -10.29 -1.14
CA ALA A 7 -22.11 -9.32 -0.25
C ALA A 7 -21.16 -9.02 0.94
N ALA A 8 -21.08 -7.74 1.35
CA ALA A 8 -20.22 -7.31 2.45
C ALA A 8 -20.48 -8.07 3.77
N SER A 9 -21.71 -8.58 3.97
CA SER A 9 -22.11 -9.41 5.11
C SER A 9 -21.34 -10.73 5.19
N ASP A 10 -21.01 -11.34 4.06
CA ASP A 10 -20.44 -12.69 4.00
C ASP A 10 -18.94 -12.64 4.32
N ALA A 11 -18.25 -11.61 3.82
CA ALA A 11 -16.87 -11.32 4.21
C ALA A 11 -16.76 -11.04 5.72
N GLN A 12 -17.71 -10.28 6.28
CA GLN A 12 -17.74 -9.99 7.72
C GLN A 12 -17.97 -11.24 8.57
N ALA A 13 -18.87 -12.13 8.16
CA ALA A 13 -19.12 -13.40 8.85
C ALA A 13 -17.86 -14.30 8.84
N ARG A 14 -17.16 -14.40 7.71
CA ARG A 14 -15.91 -15.16 7.59
C ARG A 14 -14.79 -14.59 8.48
N LEU A 15 -14.68 -13.27 8.57
CA LEU A 15 -13.72 -12.62 9.48
C LEU A 15 -14.02 -12.88 10.95
N GLN A 16 -15.31 -12.89 11.33
CA GLN A 16 -15.72 -13.23 12.71
C GLN A 16 -15.41 -14.69 13.06
N GLN A 17 -15.68 -15.62 12.14
CA GLN A 17 -15.31 -17.04 12.31
C GLN A 17 -13.80 -17.21 12.47
N LEU A 18 -13.00 -16.52 11.65
CA LEU A 18 -11.55 -16.57 11.74
C LEU A 18 -11.04 -16.04 13.09
N ARG A 19 -11.62 -14.94 13.60
CA ARG A 19 -11.28 -14.41 14.94
C ARG A 19 -11.59 -15.38 16.06
N ALA A 20 -12.70 -16.13 15.95
CA ALA A 20 -13.10 -17.11 16.95
C ALA A 20 -12.23 -18.38 16.92
N ALA A 21 -11.70 -18.75 15.75
CA ALA A 21 -10.93 -19.98 15.55
C ALA A 21 -9.42 -19.85 15.80
N CYS A 22 -8.88 -18.62 15.84
CA CYS A 22 -7.45 -18.39 16.03
C CYS A 22 -7.14 -18.03 17.50
N GLU A 23 -6.24 -18.81 18.11
CA GLU A 23 -5.79 -18.58 19.50
C GLU A 23 -4.72 -17.48 19.60
N ASP A 24 -4.04 -17.19 18.50
CA ASP A 24 -2.98 -16.19 18.44
C ASP A 24 -3.02 -15.30 17.18
N ARG A 25 -2.29 -14.18 17.27
CA ARG A 25 -2.21 -13.15 16.23
C ARG A 25 -1.52 -13.66 14.94
N PRO A 26 -0.43 -14.46 14.99
CA PRO A 26 0.15 -15.06 13.79
C PRO A 26 -0.81 -15.95 13.00
N ALA A 27 -1.55 -16.85 13.67
CA ALA A 27 -2.53 -17.74 13.05
C ALA A 27 -3.66 -16.94 12.40
N PHE A 28 -4.17 -15.92 13.11
CA PHE A 28 -5.16 -15.00 12.56
C PHE A 28 -4.64 -14.27 11.30
N SER A 29 -3.40 -13.79 11.32
CA SER A 29 -2.79 -13.07 10.19
C SER A 29 -2.56 -13.98 8.97
N ALA A 30 -2.26 -15.27 9.18
CA ALA A 30 -2.15 -16.24 8.10
C ALA A 30 -3.52 -16.56 7.49
N GLY A 31 -4.54 -16.82 8.31
CA GLY A 31 -5.89 -17.10 7.84
C GLY A 31 -6.57 -15.89 7.18
N LEU A 32 -6.28 -14.68 7.65
CA LEU A 32 -6.79 -13.45 7.05
C LEU A 32 -6.28 -13.29 5.62
N ARG A 33 -4.99 -13.57 5.39
CA ARG A 33 -4.40 -13.56 4.04
C ARG A 33 -5.07 -14.58 3.11
N ALA A 34 -5.44 -15.75 3.61
CA ALA A 34 -6.16 -16.75 2.81
C ALA A 34 -7.57 -16.29 2.42
N VAL A 35 -8.33 -15.71 3.36
CA VAL A 35 -9.66 -15.15 3.08
C VAL A 35 -9.58 -13.98 2.09
N LEU A 36 -8.61 -13.09 2.28
CA LEU A 36 -8.38 -11.98 1.37
C LEU A 36 -7.94 -12.46 -0.02
N ALA A 37 -7.08 -13.48 -0.13
CA ALA A 37 -6.65 -14.01 -1.42
C ALA A 37 -7.82 -14.55 -2.26
N GLU A 38 -8.80 -15.19 -1.63
CA GLU A 38 -10.00 -15.69 -2.30
C GLU A 38 -10.91 -14.54 -2.80
N LEU A 39 -11.05 -13.48 -1.99
CA LEU A 39 -11.86 -12.30 -2.35
C LEU A 39 -11.15 -11.38 -3.34
N HIS A 40 -9.82 -11.33 -3.28
CA HIS A 40 -8.98 -10.46 -4.09
C HIS A 40 -8.54 -11.11 -5.40
N GLY A 41 -8.62 -12.44 -5.55
CA GLY A 41 -8.22 -13.13 -6.79
C GLY A 41 -8.84 -12.53 -8.05
N PRO A 42 -10.18 -12.39 -8.14
CA PRO A 42 -10.82 -11.79 -9.31
C PRO A 42 -10.60 -10.28 -9.45
N LEU A 43 -10.42 -9.56 -8.34
CA LEU A 43 -10.19 -8.10 -8.32
C LEU A 43 -8.76 -7.74 -8.73
N TYR A 44 -7.75 -8.51 -8.33
CA TYR A 44 -6.38 -8.40 -8.82
C TYR A 44 -6.32 -8.79 -10.31
N GLU A 45 -6.93 -9.91 -10.72
CA GLU A 45 -6.98 -10.30 -12.13
C GLU A 45 -7.61 -9.23 -13.05
N LEU A 46 -8.54 -8.40 -12.54
CA LEU A 46 -9.16 -7.32 -13.32
C LEU A 46 -8.48 -5.95 -13.18
N HIS A 47 -7.90 -5.63 -12.01
CA HIS A 47 -7.52 -4.25 -11.67
C HIS A 47 -6.16 -4.10 -10.97
N GLY A 48 -5.43 -5.17 -10.66
CA GLY A 48 -4.16 -5.11 -9.94
C GLY A 48 -3.15 -6.13 -10.44
N THR A 49 -2.05 -5.67 -11.03
CA THR A 49 -0.97 -6.56 -11.49
C THR A 49 -0.42 -7.39 -10.33
N ASP A 50 -0.54 -8.71 -10.41
CA ASP A 50 0.22 -9.63 -9.57
C ASP A 50 1.71 -9.60 -9.98
N ALA A 51 2.59 -10.26 -9.21
CA ALA A 51 4.03 -10.25 -9.49
C ALA A 51 4.36 -10.79 -10.89
N ALA A 52 3.61 -11.78 -11.37
CA ALA A 52 3.78 -12.38 -12.69
C ALA A 52 3.31 -11.43 -13.81
N GLY A 53 2.18 -10.75 -13.63
CA GLY A 53 1.63 -9.75 -14.52
C GLY A 53 2.51 -8.50 -14.58
N ARG A 54 3.07 -8.08 -13.44
CA ARG A 54 4.07 -7.02 -13.39
C ARG A 54 5.31 -7.38 -14.21
N ALA A 55 5.88 -8.57 -14.00
CA ALA A 55 7.06 -9.02 -14.73
C ALA A 55 6.79 -9.13 -16.24
N ARG A 56 5.59 -9.59 -16.63
CA ARG A 56 5.17 -9.65 -18.02
C ARG A 56 5.08 -8.26 -18.66
N PHE A 57 4.40 -7.33 -18.01
CA PHE A 57 4.28 -5.94 -18.47
C PHE A 57 5.65 -5.28 -18.59
N GLN A 58 6.52 -5.42 -17.59
CA GLN A 58 7.89 -4.89 -17.67
C GLN A 58 8.70 -5.51 -18.81
N GLY A 59 8.56 -6.82 -19.05
CA GLY A 59 9.19 -7.50 -20.18
C GLY A 59 8.67 -7.02 -21.54
N GLU A 60 7.37 -6.74 -21.66
CA GLU A 60 6.76 -6.17 -22.87
C GLU A 60 7.29 -4.76 -23.15
N VAL A 61 7.29 -3.88 -22.13
CA VAL A 61 7.86 -2.53 -22.24
C VAL A 61 9.36 -2.58 -22.57
N ALA A 62 10.12 -3.47 -21.95
CA ALA A 62 11.54 -3.63 -22.25
C ALA A 62 11.78 -4.03 -23.71
N ARG A 63 10.93 -4.91 -24.26
CA ARG A 63 11.03 -5.37 -25.65
C ARG A 63 10.66 -4.28 -26.67
N GLU A 64 9.69 -3.43 -26.35
CA GLU A 64 9.15 -2.44 -27.28
C GLU A 64 9.85 -1.08 -27.17
N GLU A 65 10.24 -0.68 -25.96
CA GLU A 65 10.71 0.68 -25.64
C GLU A 65 12.09 0.69 -24.96
N GLY A 66 12.60 -0.47 -24.54
CA GLY A 66 13.92 -0.63 -23.92
C GLY A 66 13.92 -0.68 -22.39
N GLU A 67 15.06 -1.07 -21.83
CA GLU A 67 15.25 -1.30 -20.39
C GLU A 67 14.95 -0.08 -19.51
N GLU A 68 15.28 1.12 -20.00
CA GLU A 68 15.07 2.37 -19.25
C GLU A 68 13.58 2.70 -19.10
N ALA A 69 12.79 2.49 -20.17
CA ALA A 69 11.34 2.63 -20.15
C ALA A 69 10.68 1.58 -19.23
N SER A 70 11.17 0.34 -19.27
CA SER A 70 10.71 -0.74 -18.38
C SER A 70 10.96 -0.43 -16.90
N ALA A 71 12.13 0.12 -16.59
CA ALA A 71 12.46 0.57 -15.24
C ALA A 71 11.54 1.70 -14.77
N LEU A 72 11.23 2.68 -15.64
CA LEU A 72 10.29 3.75 -15.32
C LEU A 72 8.87 3.22 -15.08
N ALA A 73 8.37 2.37 -15.97
CA ALA A 73 7.05 1.74 -15.86
C ALA A 73 6.94 0.88 -14.58
N GLY A 74 8.03 0.19 -14.22
CA GLY A 74 8.16 -0.54 -12.96
C GLY A 74 8.00 0.34 -11.73
N ARG A 75 8.62 1.52 -11.71
CA ARG A 75 8.50 2.51 -10.63
C ARG A 75 7.09 3.09 -10.56
N SER A 76 6.48 3.41 -11.70
CA SER A 76 5.10 3.92 -11.72
C SER A 76 4.09 2.87 -11.21
N LEU A 77 4.30 1.59 -11.52
CA LEU A 77 3.50 0.51 -10.94
C LEU A 77 3.74 0.35 -9.44
N ASP A 78 4.98 0.47 -8.96
CA ASP A 78 5.26 0.48 -7.52
C ASP A 78 4.54 1.66 -6.84
N GLU A 79 4.59 2.86 -7.41
CA GLU A 79 3.89 4.04 -6.88
C GLU A 79 2.37 3.89 -6.85
N LEU A 80 1.80 3.20 -7.85
CA LEU A 80 0.36 2.89 -7.92
C LEU A 80 -0.02 1.76 -6.95
N CYS A 81 0.86 0.79 -6.73
CA CYS A 81 0.67 -0.30 -5.76
C CYS A 81 0.97 0.15 -4.33
N ASP A 82 1.71 1.25 -4.15
CA ASP A 82 1.97 1.94 -2.88
C ASP A 82 0.73 2.70 -2.34
N PHE A 83 -0.48 2.34 -2.81
CA PHE A 83 -1.67 2.47 -1.97
C PHE A 83 -1.49 1.58 -0.73
N GLY A 84 -0.79 2.14 0.25
CA GLY A 84 -0.22 1.37 1.33
C GLY A 84 0.41 2.26 2.37
N THR A 85 0.41 1.72 3.57
CA THR A 85 0.96 2.32 4.76
C THR A 85 2.47 2.59 4.62
N LEU A 86 2.86 3.85 4.68
CA LEU A 86 4.22 4.38 4.65
C LEU A 86 4.90 4.21 6.02
N GLY A 87 6.14 3.76 5.96
CA GLY A 87 7.07 3.78 7.08
C GLY A 87 6.64 2.95 8.30
N PRO A 88 7.40 3.03 9.40
CA PRO A 88 7.18 2.21 10.59
C PRO A 88 5.87 2.54 11.33
N CYS A 89 5.30 3.73 11.10
CA CYS A 89 4.06 4.16 11.75
C CYS A 89 2.82 3.80 10.91
N SER A 90 3.02 3.16 9.76
CA SER A 90 1.95 2.71 8.88
C SER A 90 0.99 3.83 8.44
N LEU A 91 1.54 4.99 8.06
CA LEU A 91 0.77 6.19 7.71
C LEU A 91 0.37 6.19 6.23
N GLU A 92 -0.71 6.84 5.83
CA GLU A 92 -1.15 6.78 4.42
C GLU A 92 -0.56 7.91 3.58
N LYS A 93 -0.11 7.62 2.35
CA LYS A 93 0.30 8.65 1.39
C LYS A 93 -0.86 9.62 1.15
N GLY A 94 -0.57 10.92 1.21
CA GLY A 94 -1.57 11.98 1.10
C GLY A 94 -2.26 12.37 2.41
N GLN A 95 -2.05 11.61 3.50
CA GLN A 95 -2.56 11.95 4.83
C GLN A 95 -2.05 13.32 5.28
N VAL A 96 -2.93 14.13 5.87
CA VAL A 96 -2.57 15.43 6.45
C VAL A 96 -2.29 15.25 7.93
N MET A 97 -1.18 15.82 8.40
CA MET A 97 -0.70 15.71 9.77
C MET A 97 -0.20 17.06 10.27
N GLU A 98 -0.21 17.24 11.59
CA GLU A 98 0.41 18.39 12.24
C GLU A 98 1.87 18.07 12.60
N VAL A 99 2.77 19.00 12.31
CA VAL A 99 4.17 18.90 12.73
C VAL A 99 4.28 19.26 14.21
N ALA A 100 4.95 18.41 14.99
CA ALA A 100 5.20 18.64 16.41
C ALA A 100 6.59 18.16 16.83
N GLY A 101 7.10 18.70 17.93
CA GLY A 101 8.31 18.22 18.59
C GLY A 101 9.63 18.60 17.90
N LEU A 102 9.64 19.53 16.95
CA LEU A 102 10.89 20.02 16.37
C LEU A 102 11.60 20.97 17.35
N GLU A 103 12.87 20.70 17.63
CA GLU A 103 13.67 21.46 18.61
C GLU A 103 14.64 22.48 17.98
N SER A 104 15.00 22.28 16.71
CA SER A 104 15.90 23.22 16.01
C SER A 104 15.24 24.59 15.89
N THR A 105 16.04 25.66 15.87
CA THR A 105 15.51 27.03 15.79
C THR A 105 14.63 27.24 14.55
N ALA A 106 15.04 26.68 13.40
CA ALA A 106 14.25 26.70 12.17
C ALA A 106 13.02 25.77 12.24
N GLY A 107 13.15 24.59 12.86
CA GLY A 107 12.07 23.62 12.96
C GLY A 107 10.96 24.03 13.92
N ARG A 108 11.28 24.76 15.01
CA ARG A 108 10.28 25.23 15.97
C ARG A 108 9.21 26.11 15.35
N ALA A 109 9.53 26.87 14.31
CA ALA A 109 8.58 27.69 13.57
C ALA A 109 7.57 26.86 12.75
N LEU A 110 7.88 25.59 12.49
CA LEU A 110 7.00 24.67 11.77
C LEU A 110 6.13 23.83 12.71
N ASN A 111 6.36 23.85 14.03
CA ASN A 111 5.46 23.18 14.97
C ASN A 111 4.07 23.83 14.89
N GLY A 112 3.02 23.02 14.76
CA GLY A 112 1.65 23.47 14.50
C GLY A 112 1.28 23.59 13.03
N ALA A 113 2.24 23.49 12.10
CA ALA A 113 1.95 23.52 10.67
C ALA A 113 1.32 22.20 10.20
N LEU A 114 0.35 22.29 9.29
CA LEU A 114 -0.22 21.14 8.62
C LEU A 114 0.63 20.75 7.40
N VAL A 115 0.97 19.48 7.31
CA VAL A 115 1.74 18.91 6.21
C VAL A 115 1.02 17.72 5.60
N ARG A 116 1.22 17.52 4.30
CA ARG A 116 0.75 16.35 3.56
C ARG A 116 1.87 15.35 3.41
N LEU A 117 1.61 14.09 3.76
CA LEU A 117 2.54 12.99 3.63
C LEU A 117 2.73 12.62 2.15
N GLN A 118 3.98 12.52 1.68
CA GLN A 118 4.31 12.19 0.30
C GLN A 118 4.93 10.80 0.16
N GLY A 119 5.67 10.36 1.17
CA GLY A 119 6.38 9.09 1.11
C GLY A 119 7.22 8.81 2.36
N TRP A 120 7.89 7.67 2.33
CA TRP A 120 8.88 7.28 3.34
C TRP A 120 10.23 7.08 2.66
N ASP A 121 11.24 7.81 3.14
CA ASP A 121 12.62 7.61 2.75
C ASP A 121 13.27 6.61 3.71
N SER A 122 13.48 5.38 3.22
CA SER A 122 14.10 4.30 3.99
C SER A 122 15.59 4.52 4.24
N ALA A 123 16.30 5.28 3.41
CA ALA A 123 17.71 5.55 3.58
C ALA A 123 17.93 6.55 4.74
N SER A 124 17.12 7.60 4.80
CA SER A 124 17.20 8.59 5.88
C SER A 124 16.31 8.27 7.09
N GLN A 125 15.49 7.23 6.99
CA GLN A 125 14.48 6.86 8.00
C GLN A 125 13.56 8.03 8.36
N ARG A 126 13.05 8.73 7.33
CA ARG A 126 12.22 9.93 7.48
C ARG A 126 11.02 9.91 6.56
N TYR A 127 9.92 10.49 7.04
CA TYR A 127 8.78 10.80 6.20
C TYR A 127 9.07 12.04 5.36
N GLN A 128 8.74 11.96 4.08
CA GLN A 128 8.74 13.10 3.18
C GLN A 128 7.36 13.76 3.23
N VAL A 129 7.35 15.07 3.45
CA VAL A 129 6.12 15.84 3.59
C VAL A 129 6.17 17.14 2.79
N THR A 130 5.01 17.67 2.42
CA THR A 130 4.86 18.99 1.80
C THR A 130 3.99 19.87 2.69
N LEU A 131 4.36 21.13 2.89
CA LEU A 131 3.50 22.09 3.59
C LEU A 131 2.21 22.32 2.80
N THR A 132 1.10 22.41 3.53
CA THR A 132 -0.24 22.59 2.95
C THR A 132 -0.63 24.05 2.87
#